data_AF-A0A314YJU5-F1
#
_entry.id   AF-A0A314YJU5-F1
#
_cell.length_a   1.000
_cell.length_b   1.000
_cell.length_c   1.000
_cell.angle_alpha   90.00
_cell.angle_beta   90.00
_cell.angle_gamma   90.00
#
_symmetry.space_group_name_H-M   'P 1'
#
loop_
_entity.id
_entity.type
_entity.pdbx_description
1 polymer ?
#
loop_
_entity_poly.entity_id
_entity_poly.type
_entity_poly.pdbx_seq_one_letter_code
_entity_poly.pdbx_strand_id
1 'polypeptide(L)'
;MESVASSSSPPNHHHPQRPRTRFKPTQPFADRIVRALHHDLRLLHRRESTFFILGATGNVYTVALCATLSCTCPDRTTPCKHILFVFLRVLGLPLDDTCLRRRTLRPCQVSRLLGLPTLPESLAGVSVRQRFHQLFFNQGSSASSSRTRPRDVEIEEGRSCPVCLEEMGREERVVACGTCRNPIHEECLMKWKRSSGRRSAYCVICRQGGGISIGRWNKTST
;
A
#
# COMPACT_ATOMS: atom_id res chain seq x y z
N MET A 1 -1.13 84.41 -3.69
CA MET A 1 -2.21 84.06 -2.75
C MET A 1 -2.70 82.67 -3.16
N GLU A 2 -1.99 81.61 -2.74
CA GLU A 2 -2.22 80.86 -1.47
C GLU A 2 -3.48 79.97 -1.59
N SER A 3 -3.55 78.68 -1.26
CA SER A 3 -2.65 77.71 -0.64
C SER A 3 -3.19 76.28 -0.85
N VAL A 4 -2.30 75.32 -0.61
CA VAL A 4 -2.37 73.84 -0.56
C VAL A 4 -3.61 73.16 0.08
N ALA A 5 -3.90 71.91 -0.32
CA ALA A 5 -3.73 70.71 0.54
C ALA A 5 -4.20 69.39 -0.13
N SER A 6 -3.34 68.39 -0.03
CA SER A 6 -3.55 66.97 -0.37
C SER A 6 -4.45 66.24 0.64
N SER A 7 -5.09 65.15 0.23
CA SER A 7 -5.35 64.03 1.14
C SER A 7 -5.48 62.69 0.39
N SER A 8 -4.84 61.70 1.01
CA SER A 8 -4.45 60.37 0.55
C SER A 8 -5.50 59.30 0.88
N SER A 9 -5.49 58.17 0.15
CA SER A 9 -6.25 56.95 0.47
C SER A 9 -5.33 55.70 0.50
N PRO A 10 -5.67 54.65 1.28
CA PRO A 10 -4.71 53.79 1.99
C PRO A 10 -4.22 52.53 1.20
N PRO A 11 -3.19 51.81 1.70
CA PRO A 11 -2.51 50.74 0.97
C PRO A 11 -3.27 49.42 1.04
N ASN A 12 -3.39 48.75 -0.11
CA ASN A 12 -4.03 47.44 -0.21
C ASN A 12 -3.06 46.34 0.25
N HIS A 13 -3.37 45.72 1.40
CA HIS A 13 -2.59 44.63 1.97
C HIS A 13 -2.65 43.38 1.08
N HIS A 14 -1.55 43.07 0.39
CA HIS A 14 -1.37 41.79 -0.29
C HIS A 14 -1.24 40.64 0.72
N HIS A 15 -2.34 39.95 0.96
CA HIS A 15 -2.36 38.65 1.63
C HIS A 15 -1.69 37.59 0.73
N PRO A 16 -0.66 36.85 1.18
CA PRO A 16 -0.14 35.72 0.42
C PRO A 16 -1.16 34.59 0.49
N GLN A 17 -1.85 34.34 -0.63
CA GLN A 17 -2.72 33.19 -0.75
C GLN A 17 -1.89 31.91 -0.67
N ARG A 18 -2.22 31.08 0.34
CA ARG A 18 -1.74 29.72 0.56
C ARG A 18 -1.67 28.92 -0.76
N PRO A 19 -0.68 28.02 -0.94
CA PRO A 19 -0.63 27.17 -2.12
C PRO A 19 -1.90 26.34 -2.20
N ARG A 20 -2.72 26.61 -3.22
CA ARG A 20 -3.84 25.77 -3.61
C ARG A 20 -3.29 24.36 -3.81
N THR A 21 -3.73 23.44 -2.96
CA THR A 21 -3.59 22.00 -3.17
C THR A 21 -4.11 21.70 -4.57
N ARG A 22 -3.19 21.48 -5.51
CA ARG A 22 -3.49 21.15 -6.90
C ARG A 22 -4.12 19.74 -6.91
N PHE A 23 -5.41 19.67 -6.61
CA PHE A 23 -6.25 18.50 -6.84
C PHE A 23 -6.12 18.16 -8.33
N LYS A 24 -5.33 17.13 -8.63
CA LYS A 24 -5.22 16.61 -9.99
C LYS A 24 -6.57 16.00 -10.36
N PRO A 25 -7.13 16.32 -11.55
CA PRO A 25 -8.39 15.74 -12.01
C PRO A 25 -8.30 14.22 -11.98
N THR A 26 -9.38 13.57 -11.57
CA THR A 26 -9.57 12.12 -11.70
C THR A 26 -9.24 11.72 -13.13
N GLN A 27 -8.20 10.92 -13.33
CA GLN A 27 -7.83 10.48 -14.67
C GLN A 27 -9.01 9.78 -15.33
N PRO A 28 -9.34 10.09 -16.61
CA PRO A 28 -10.36 9.42 -17.38
C PRO A 28 -10.25 7.89 -17.26
N PHE A 29 -11.39 7.21 -17.26
CA PHE A 29 -11.43 5.75 -17.17
C PHE A 29 -10.61 5.07 -18.28
N ALA A 30 -10.64 5.62 -19.50
CA ALA A 30 -9.85 5.16 -20.63
C ALA A 30 -8.34 5.19 -20.34
N ASP A 31 -7.81 6.29 -19.79
CA ASP A 31 -6.39 6.39 -19.43
C ASP A 31 -5.97 5.32 -18.43
N ARG A 32 -6.87 4.92 -17.53
CA ARG A 32 -6.57 3.88 -16.55
C ARG A 32 -6.53 2.50 -17.17
N ILE A 33 -7.38 2.24 -18.15
CA ILE A 33 -7.32 1.02 -18.97
C ILE A 33 -5.98 0.99 -19.70
N VAL A 34 -5.60 2.07 -20.39
CA VAL A 34 -4.31 2.18 -21.09
C VAL A 34 -3.16 1.90 -20.11
N ARG A 35 -3.19 2.49 -18.92
CA ARG A 35 -2.17 2.24 -17.89
C ARG A 35 -2.15 0.81 -17.38
N ALA A 36 -3.32 0.17 -17.24
CA ALA A 36 -3.41 -1.22 -16.81
C ALA A 36 -2.87 -2.20 -17.85
N LEU A 37 -3.04 -1.87 -19.14
CA LEU A 37 -2.57 -2.68 -20.26
C LEU A 37 -1.06 -2.50 -20.49
N HIS A 38 -0.58 -1.25 -20.51
CA HIS A 38 0.77 -0.91 -20.98
C HIS A 38 1.83 -0.75 -19.89
N HIS A 39 1.47 -0.45 -18.64
CA HIS A 39 2.50 -0.39 -17.60
C HIS A 39 3.01 -1.79 -17.25
N ASP A 40 4.26 -1.86 -16.81
CA ASP A 40 4.89 -3.06 -16.28
C ASP A 40 4.29 -3.47 -14.93
N LEU A 41 3.12 -4.08 -15.01
CA LEU A 41 2.41 -4.69 -13.90
C LEU A 41 2.52 -6.21 -14.03
N ARG A 42 2.85 -6.89 -12.94
CA ARG A 42 2.98 -8.35 -12.90
C ARG A 42 2.29 -8.93 -11.68
N LEU A 43 1.60 -10.04 -11.83
CA LEU A 43 1.03 -10.78 -10.72
C LEU A 43 2.10 -11.63 -10.04
N LEU A 44 2.31 -11.41 -8.75
CA LEU A 44 3.23 -12.18 -7.92
C LEU A 44 2.56 -13.43 -7.37
N HIS A 45 1.36 -13.27 -6.81
CA HIS A 45 0.63 -14.34 -6.15
C HIS A 45 -0.86 -14.06 -6.15
N ARG A 46 -1.67 -15.13 -6.24
CA ARG A 46 -3.12 -15.11 -6.07
C ARG A 46 -3.47 -16.04 -4.92
N ARG A 47 -4.22 -15.51 -3.95
CA ARG A 47 -4.73 -16.27 -2.80
C ARG A 47 -6.22 -15.99 -2.66
N GLU A 48 -7.05 -16.94 -3.07
CA GLU A 48 -8.51 -16.83 -3.07
C GLU A 48 -8.98 -15.53 -3.77
N SER A 49 -9.41 -14.54 -2.99
CA SER A 49 -9.89 -13.23 -3.44
C SER A 49 -8.84 -12.12 -3.46
N THR A 50 -7.61 -12.42 -3.06
CA THR A 50 -6.52 -11.45 -2.90
C THR A 50 -5.44 -11.65 -3.95
N PHE A 51 -5.02 -10.56 -4.58
CA PHE A 51 -4.06 -10.53 -5.67
C PHE A 51 -2.89 -9.62 -5.32
N PHE A 52 -1.67 -10.15 -5.37
CA PHE A 52 -0.44 -9.41 -5.09
C PHE A 52 0.21 -8.99 -6.41
N ILE A 53 0.31 -7.69 -6.64
CA ILE A 53 0.70 -7.10 -7.92
C ILE A 53 1.99 -6.32 -7.73
N LEU A 54 3.03 -6.68 -8.48
CA LEU A 54 4.22 -5.88 -8.62
C LEU A 54 3.92 -4.71 -9.56
N GLY A 55 4.08 -3.48 -9.07
CA GLY A 55 3.96 -2.26 -9.86
C GLY A 55 5.25 -1.90 -10.60
N ALA A 56 5.14 -1.02 -11.59
CA ALA A 56 6.26 -0.56 -12.42
C ALA A 56 7.41 0.09 -11.63
N THR A 57 7.16 0.59 -10.41
CA THR A 57 8.18 1.17 -9.52
C THR A 57 8.77 0.16 -8.53
N GLY A 58 8.51 -1.14 -8.72
CA GLY A 58 8.96 -2.20 -7.82
C GLY A 58 8.16 -2.35 -6.52
N ASN A 59 7.14 -1.50 -6.30
CA ASN A 59 6.26 -1.61 -5.14
C ASN A 59 5.23 -2.73 -5.33
N VAL A 60 4.91 -3.44 -4.25
CA VAL A 60 3.84 -4.43 -4.26
C VAL A 60 2.53 -3.80 -3.80
N TYR A 61 1.48 -3.96 -4.61
CA TYR A 61 0.12 -3.54 -4.30
C TYR A 61 -0.78 -4.76 -4.19
N THR A 62 -1.71 -4.72 -3.24
CA THR A 62 -2.65 -5.81 -3.01
C THR A 62 -4.02 -5.36 -3.45
N VAL A 63 -4.68 -6.16 -4.29
CA VAL A 63 -6.07 -5.99 -4.71
C VAL A 63 -6.92 -7.07 -4.07
N ALA A 64 -8.04 -6.67 -3.46
CA ALA A 64 -9.02 -7.62 -2.95
C ALA A 64 -10.31 -7.52 -3.77
N LEU A 65 -10.71 -8.65 -4.36
CA LEU A 65 -11.97 -8.82 -5.07
C LEU A 65 -13.03 -9.39 -4.13
N CYS A 66 -13.73 -8.50 -3.44
CA CYS A 66 -14.91 -8.85 -2.64
C CYS A 66 -16.10 -7.96 -3.07
N ALA A 67 -17.15 -7.89 -2.25
CA ALA A 67 -18.33 -7.06 -2.55
C ALA A 67 -17.97 -5.59 -2.82
N THR A 68 -16.92 -5.06 -2.18
CA THR A 68 -16.35 -3.73 -2.48
C THR A 68 -14.90 -3.90 -2.89
N LEU A 69 -14.58 -3.50 -4.11
CA LEU A 69 -13.22 -3.59 -4.63
C LEU A 69 -12.28 -2.68 -3.84
N SER A 70 -11.11 -3.22 -3.46
CA SER A 70 -10.09 -2.45 -2.74
C SER A 70 -8.70 -2.69 -3.31
N CYS A 71 -7.86 -1.65 -3.22
CA CYS A 71 -6.45 -1.71 -3.60
C CYS A 71 -5.62 -0.86 -2.64
N THR A 72 -4.43 -1.31 -2.29
CA THR A 72 -3.50 -0.57 -1.40
C THR A 72 -2.71 0.54 -2.11
N CYS A 73 -2.98 0.77 -3.39
CA CYS A 73 -2.30 1.81 -4.15
C CYS A 73 -2.71 3.23 -3.70
N PRO A 74 -1.87 4.24 -3.93
CA PRO A 74 -2.18 5.62 -3.54
C PRO A 74 -3.31 6.27 -4.35
N ASP A 75 -3.75 5.66 -5.45
CA ASP A 75 -4.90 6.12 -6.22
C ASP A 75 -6.20 5.87 -5.44
N ARG A 76 -6.90 6.95 -5.11
CA ARG A 76 -8.15 6.91 -4.34
C ARG A 76 -9.36 6.56 -5.20
N THR A 77 -9.20 6.51 -6.52
CA THR A 77 -10.32 6.22 -7.40
C THR A 77 -10.45 4.72 -7.63
N THR A 78 -11.68 4.22 -7.56
CA THR A 78 -11.99 2.81 -7.77
C THR A 78 -12.90 2.66 -8.99
N PRO A 79 -12.56 1.80 -9.96
CA PRO A 79 -11.35 0.97 -10.02
C PRO A 79 -10.11 1.79 -10.44
N CYS A 80 -8.97 1.48 -9.79
CA CYS A 80 -7.65 2.00 -10.14
C CYS A 80 -7.02 1.11 -11.22
N LYS A 81 -5.89 1.53 -11.79
CA LYS A 81 -5.19 0.73 -12.81
C LYS A 81 -4.81 -0.69 -12.34
N HIS A 82 -4.56 -0.91 -11.05
CA HIS A 82 -4.20 -2.24 -10.53
C HIS A 82 -5.41 -3.18 -10.47
N ILE A 83 -6.60 -2.65 -10.15
CA ILE A 83 -7.84 -3.42 -10.21
C ILE A 83 -8.16 -3.75 -11.67
N LEU A 84 -8.02 -2.78 -12.56
CA LEU A 84 -8.19 -3.00 -14.01
C LEU A 84 -7.16 -3.99 -14.57
N PHE A 85 -5.93 -3.99 -14.08
CA PHE A 85 -4.92 -4.99 -14.44
C PHE A 85 -5.37 -6.39 -14.04
N VAL A 86 -5.94 -6.56 -12.84
CA VAL A 86 -6.49 -7.86 -12.42
C VAL A 86 -7.61 -8.29 -13.35
N PHE A 87 -8.55 -7.41 -13.67
CA PHE A 87 -9.65 -7.77 -14.57
C PHE A 87 -9.16 -8.10 -15.98
N LEU A 88 -8.40 -7.22 -16.61
CA LEU A 88 -8.05 -7.33 -18.03
C LEU A 88 -6.94 -8.34 -18.29
N ARG A 89 -5.86 -8.30 -17.50
CA ARG A 89 -4.65 -9.09 -17.77
C ARG A 89 -4.56 -10.35 -16.93
N VAL A 90 -5.04 -10.33 -15.68
CA VAL A 90 -4.96 -11.52 -14.81
C VAL A 90 -6.14 -12.46 -15.06
N LEU A 91 -7.36 -11.93 -15.18
CA LEU A 91 -8.59 -12.72 -15.34
C LEU A 91 -9.11 -12.73 -16.79
N GLY A 92 -8.54 -11.94 -17.69
CA GLY A 92 -8.87 -11.97 -19.12
C GLY A 92 -10.25 -11.40 -19.48
N LEU A 93 -10.77 -10.45 -18.70
CA LEU A 93 -12.06 -9.84 -19.00
C LEU A 93 -11.98 -9.00 -20.29
N PRO A 94 -13.05 -9.03 -21.11
CA PRO A 94 -13.12 -8.17 -22.29
C PRO A 94 -13.41 -6.72 -21.89
N LEU A 95 -13.02 -5.76 -22.73
CA LEU A 95 -13.07 -4.31 -22.45
C LEU A 95 -14.49 -3.74 -22.29
N ASP A 96 -15.49 -4.48 -22.77
CA ASP A 96 -16.92 -4.17 -22.68
C ASP A 96 -17.57 -4.71 -21.40
N ASP A 97 -16.88 -5.58 -20.62
CA ASP A 97 -17.46 -6.17 -19.40
C ASP A 97 -17.85 -5.09 -18.38
N THR A 98 -19.10 -5.17 -17.92
CA THR A 98 -19.69 -4.21 -16.97
C THR A 98 -18.95 -4.12 -15.64
N CYS A 99 -18.24 -5.17 -15.22
CA CYS A 99 -17.50 -5.20 -13.96
C CYS A 99 -16.33 -4.19 -13.95
N LEU A 100 -15.80 -3.84 -15.12
CA LEU A 100 -14.65 -2.93 -15.25
C LEU A 100 -14.94 -1.52 -14.73
N ARG A 101 -16.21 -1.08 -14.76
CA ARG A 101 -16.63 0.26 -14.33
C ARG A 101 -17.18 0.30 -12.91
N ARG A 102 -17.39 -0.87 -12.29
CA ARG A 102 -18.05 -0.96 -11.00
C ARG A 102 -17.06 -0.86 -9.85
N ARG A 103 -17.45 -0.14 -8.80
CA ARG A 103 -16.74 -0.12 -7.51
C ARG A 103 -17.17 -1.28 -6.61
N THR A 104 -18.44 -1.65 -6.68
CA THR A 104 -19.04 -2.74 -5.92
C THR A 104 -19.52 -3.83 -6.85
N LEU A 105 -19.36 -5.06 -6.43
CA LEU A 105 -19.74 -6.25 -7.18
C LEU A 105 -20.82 -7.02 -6.44
N ARG A 106 -21.78 -7.55 -7.18
CA ARG A 106 -22.76 -8.48 -6.61
C ARG A 106 -22.06 -9.80 -6.24
N PRO A 107 -22.55 -10.56 -5.24
CA PRO A 107 -21.95 -11.84 -4.85
C PRO A 107 -21.76 -12.81 -6.03
N CYS A 108 -22.74 -12.90 -6.95
CA CYS A 108 -22.63 -13.70 -8.15
C CYS A 108 -21.50 -13.25 -9.08
N GLN A 109 -21.26 -11.94 -9.20
CA GLN A 109 -20.16 -11.39 -10.00
C GLN A 109 -18.81 -11.69 -9.35
N VAL A 110 -18.70 -11.56 -8.03
CA VAL A 110 -17.48 -11.93 -7.30
C VAL A 110 -17.17 -13.41 -7.51
N SER A 111 -18.15 -14.28 -7.28
CA SER A 111 -18.00 -15.73 -7.48
C SER A 111 -17.57 -16.06 -8.91
N ARG A 112 -18.20 -15.46 -9.93
CA ARG A 112 -17.80 -15.59 -11.34
C ARG A 112 -16.33 -15.21 -11.55
N LEU A 113 -15.90 -14.05 -11.06
CA LEU A 113 -14.54 -13.55 -11.25
C LEU A 113 -13.49 -14.40 -10.53
N LEU A 114 -13.81 -14.88 -9.31
CA LEU A 114 -12.92 -15.74 -8.55
C LEU A 114 -12.83 -17.16 -9.12
N GLY A 115 -13.81 -17.59 -9.91
CA GLY A 115 -13.77 -18.85 -10.65
C GLY A 115 -12.94 -18.79 -11.94
N LEU A 116 -12.61 -17.60 -12.45
CA LEU A 116 -11.80 -17.48 -13.67
C LEU A 116 -10.35 -17.93 -13.42
N PRO A 117 -9.72 -18.62 -14.41
CA PRO A 117 -8.32 -18.98 -14.33
C PRO A 117 -7.43 -17.72 -14.36
N THR A 118 -6.21 -17.86 -13.85
CA THR A 118 -5.19 -16.81 -13.97
C THR A 118 -4.44 -16.97 -15.27
N LEU A 119 -4.42 -15.92 -16.09
CA LEU A 119 -3.67 -15.90 -17.34
C LEU A 119 -2.15 -15.90 -17.07
N PRO A 120 -1.39 -16.85 -17.64
CA PRO A 120 0.05 -16.98 -17.39
C PRO A 120 0.88 -15.75 -17.76
N GLU A 121 0.47 -15.00 -18.79
CA GLU A 121 1.18 -13.84 -19.34
C GLU A 121 1.25 -12.68 -18.34
N SER A 122 0.31 -12.65 -17.40
CA SER A 122 0.25 -11.66 -16.33
C SER A 122 1.23 -11.95 -15.19
N LEU A 123 1.70 -13.19 -15.07
CA LEU A 123 2.54 -13.62 -13.95
C LEU A 123 3.94 -13.00 -14.03
N ALA A 124 4.50 -12.67 -12.87
CA ALA A 124 5.91 -12.34 -12.75
C ALA A 124 6.79 -13.58 -13.01
N GLY A 125 8.06 -13.35 -13.36
CA GLY A 125 9.05 -14.43 -13.50
C GLY A 125 9.13 -15.32 -12.26
N VAL A 126 9.45 -16.60 -12.46
CA VAL A 126 9.47 -17.62 -11.40
C VAL A 126 10.32 -17.18 -10.20
N SER A 127 11.53 -16.68 -10.44
CA SER A 127 12.46 -16.24 -9.39
C SER A 127 11.91 -15.09 -8.54
N VAL A 128 11.22 -14.13 -9.15
CA VAL A 128 10.62 -12.99 -8.43
C VAL A 128 9.47 -13.47 -7.54
N ARG A 129 8.65 -14.40 -8.04
CA ARG A 129 7.57 -15.01 -7.26
C ARG A 129 8.12 -15.83 -6.09
N GLN A 130 9.13 -16.67 -6.32
CA GLN A 130 9.77 -17.45 -5.27
C GLN A 130 10.35 -16.55 -4.17
N ARG A 131 11.08 -15.49 -4.56
CA ARG A 131 11.62 -14.52 -3.60
C ARG A 131 10.51 -13.80 -2.84
N PHE A 132 9.42 -13.42 -3.51
CA PHE A 132 8.25 -12.88 -2.84
C PHE A 132 7.71 -13.87 -1.79
N HIS A 133 7.54 -15.15 -2.14
CA HIS A 133 7.07 -16.17 -1.19
C HIS A 133 7.99 -16.35 0.02
N GLN A 134 9.31 -16.38 -0.20
CA GLN A 134 10.30 -16.47 0.87
C GLN A 134 10.19 -15.32 1.87
N LEU A 135 10.10 -14.08 1.36
CA LEU A 135 10.08 -12.87 2.18
C LEU A 135 8.72 -12.61 2.84
N PHE A 136 7.61 -12.88 2.15
CA PHE A 136 6.26 -12.59 2.65
C PHE A 136 5.64 -13.72 3.50
N PHE A 137 5.94 -14.98 3.19
CA PHE A 137 5.27 -16.12 3.85
C PHE A 137 6.23 -17.01 4.65
N ASN A 138 7.48 -17.18 4.20
CA ASN A 138 8.36 -18.24 4.71
C ASN A 138 9.23 -17.87 5.90
N GLN A 139 9.21 -16.62 6.37
CA GLN A 139 9.92 -16.22 7.59
C GLN A 139 9.23 -16.73 8.89
N GLY A 140 8.35 -17.74 8.79
CA GLY A 140 7.66 -18.38 9.90
C GLY A 140 8.07 -19.82 10.19
N SER A 141 9.03 -20.39 9.44
CA SER A 141 9.30 -21.84 9.42
C SER A 141 10.78 -22.25 9.59
N SER A 142 11.64 -21.37 10.11
CA SER A 142 12.98 -21.76 10.57
C SER A 142 13.06 -21.72 12.09
N ALA A 143 12.44 -22.70 12.75
CA ALA A 143 12.88 -23.26 14.04
C ALA A 143 11.89 -24.37 14.45
N SER A 144 12.43 -25.56 14.62
CA SER A 144 11.80 -26.77 15.14
C SER A 144 11.25 -26.60 16.56
N SER A 145 10.11 -27.25 16.81
CA SER A 145 9.68 -27.83 18.10
C SER A 145 9.54 -26.92 19.33
N SER A 146 8.33 -26.39 19.55
CA SER A 146 7.51 -26.57 20.77
C SER A 146 6.41 -25.51 20.87
N ARG A 147 5.23 -25.93 21.35
CA ARG A 147 4.09 -25.06 21.65
C ARG A 147 4.46 -24.14 22.81
N THR A 148 4.42 -22.81 22.67
CA THR A 148 4.05 -21.78 23.70
C THR A 148 4.17 -20.35 23.14
N ARG A 149 3.05 -19.58 23.20
CA ARG A 149 2.94 -18.08 23.27
C ARG A 149 3.40 -17.17 22.10
N PRO A 150 2.94 -15.89 22.05
CA PRO A 150 3.00 -15.04 20.86
C PRO A 150 4.43 -14.65 20.53
N ARG A 151 4.76 -14.80 19.24
CA ARG A 151 6.11 -14.77 18.67
C ARG A 151 6.78 -13.41 18.85
N ASP A 152 7.83 -13.39 19.66
CA ASP A 152 8.85 -12.34 19.67
C ASP A 152 9.54 -12.27 18.30
N VAL A 153 9.88 -11.05 17.88
CA VAL A 153 10.57 -10.78 16.61
C VAL A 153 12.07 -10.81 16.88
N GLU A 154 12.75 -11.90 16.53
CA GLU A 154 14.22 -11.92 16.51
C GLU A 154 14.72 -11.04 15.34
N ILE A 155 15.40 -9.96 15.69
CA ILE A 155 16.06 -9.05 14.75
C ILE A 155 17.54 -9.45 14.73
N GLU A 156 18.05 -9.91 13.59
CA GLU A 156 19.50 -10.01 13.36
C GLU A 156 20.17 -8.67 13.66
N GLU A 157 21.29 -8.69 14.40
CA GLU A 157 22.08 -7.50 14.68
C GLU A 157 22.48 -6.82 13.36
N GLY A 158 22.17 -5.52 13.22
CA GLY A 158 22.45 -4.72 12.01
C GLY A 158 21.26 -4.33 11.13
N ARG A 159 20.00 -4.59 11.54
CA ARG A 159 18.84 -4.03 10.81
C ARG A 159 18.62 -2.56 11.20
N SER A 160 18.51 -1.69 10.21
CA SER A 160 18.21 -0.27 10.39
C SER A 160 16.71 0.01 10.32
N CYS A 161 16.26 0.94 11.17
CA CYS A 161 14.90 1.44 11.14
C CYS A 161 14.68 2.20 9.82
N PRO A 162 13.74 1.79 8.95
CA PRO A 162 13.55 2.41 7.63
C PRO A 162 12.95 3.83 7.68
N VAL A 163 12.61 4.33 8.87
CA VAL A 163 12.00 5.65 9.08
C VAL A 163 13.06 6.68 9.49
N CYS A 164 13.93 6.35 10.45
CA CYS A 164 15.02 7.24 10.89
C CYS A 164 16.39 6.86 10.33
N LEU A 165 16.51 5.69 9.71
CA LEU A 165 17.76 5.11 9.16
C LEU A 165 18.82 4.77 10.21
N GLU A 166 18.46 4.79 11.50
CA GLU A 166 19.34 4.40 12.61
C GLU A 166 19.29 2.89 12.83
N GLU A 167 20.41 2.31 13.28
CA GLU A 167 20.49 0.90 13.64
C GLU A 167 19.65 0.61 14.89
N MET A 168 18.87 -0.47 14.84
CA MET A 168 18.04 -0.88 15.97
C MET A 168 18.89 -1.54 17.05
N GLY A 169 18.97 -0.90 18.21
CA GLY A 169 19.69 -1.40 19.38
C GLY A 169 18.92 -2.47 20.15
N ARG A 170 19.65 -3.29 20.93
CA ARG A 170 19.12 -4.38 21.75
C ARG A 170 18.09 -3.93 22.81
N GLU A 171 18.05 -2.64 23.14
CA GLU A 171 17.19 -2.08 24.21
C GLU A 171 16.03 -1.21 23.68
N GLU A 172 15.88 -1.08 22.36
CA GLU A 172 14.90 -0.18 21.76
C GLU A 172 13.56 -0.88 21.47
N ARG A 173 12.45 -0.17 21.71
CA ARG A 173 11.12 -0.70 21.46
C ARG A 173 10.82 -0.70 19.96
N VAL A 174 10.70 -1.89 19.39
CA VAL A 174 10.45 -2.11 17.96
C VAL A 174 9.09 -2.75 17.72
N VAL A 175 8.51 -2.42 16.57
CA VAL A 175 7.24 -2.95 16.07
C VAL A 175 7.45 -3.42 14.64
N ALA A 176 6.84 -4.55 14.29
CA ALA A 176 6.92 -5.11 12.95
C ALA A 176 5.52 -5.21 12.33
N CYS A 177 5.44 -4.97 11.03
CA CYS A 177 4.20 -5.18 10.29
C CYS A 177 3.91 -6.69 10.18
N GLY A 178 2.67 -7.13 10.46
CA GLY A 178 2.28 -8.54 10.30
C GLY A 178 2.38 -9.06 8.84
N THR A 179 2.48 -8.17 7.86
CA THR A 179 2.66 -8.51 6.44
C THR A 179 4.13 -8.51 6.02
N CYS A 180 4.83 -7.37 6.09
CA CYS A 180 6.20 -7.27 5.59
C CYS A 180 7.28 -7.52 6.62
N ARG A 181 6.89 -7.66 7.91
CA ARG A 181 7.76 -7.96 9.07
C ARG A 181 9.00 -7.08 9.23
N ASN A 182 9.07 -5.95 8.51
CA ASN A 182 10.18 -5.02 8.65
C ASN A 182 10.08 -4.36 10.03
N PRO A 183 11.14 -4.44 10.86
CA PRO A 183 11.13 -3.83 12.18
C PRO A 183 11.30 -2.32 12.05
N ILE A 184 10.59 -1.59 12.90
CA ILE A 184 10.56 -0.12 12.95
C ILE A 184 10.53 0.26 14.43
N HIS A 185 11.22 1.33 14.83
CA HIS A 185 11.02 1.86 16.18
C HIS A 185 9.54 2.19 16.44
N GLU A 186 9.02 1.83 17.61
CA GLU A 186 7.65 2.14 18.02
C GLU A 186 7.38 3.64 17.90
N GLU A 187 8.34 4.47 18.33
CA GLU A 187 8.25 5.92 18.22
C GLU A 187 8.21 6.43 16.78
N CYS A 188 8.99 5.83 15.87
CA CYS A 188 9.00 6.16 14.45
C CYS A 188 7.66 5.82 13.80
N LEU A 189 7.09 4.66 14.14
CA LEU A 189 5.75 4.28 13.70
C LEU A 189 4.69 5.25 14.25
N MET A 190 4.78 5.65 15.51
CA MET A 190 3.83 6.57 16.12
C MET A 190 3.90 7.97 15.51
N LYS A 191 5.11 8.51 15.28
CA LYS A 191 5.33 9.76 14.55
C LYS A 191 4.69 9.70 13.16
N TRP A 192 4.90 8.59 12.45
CA TRP A 192 4.29 8.36 11.14
C TRP A 192 2.76 8.27 11.19
N LYS A 193 2.18 7.55 12.16
CA LYS A 193 0.72 7.45 12.33
C LYS A 193 0.07 8.82 12.56
N ARG A 194 0.69 9.67 13.39
CA ARG A 194 0.21 11.02 13.67
C ARG A 194 0.22 11.92 12.42
N SER A 195 1.26 11.82 11.58
CA SER A 195 1.36 12.62 10.35
C SER A 195 0.56 12.06 9.17
N SER A 196 0.17 10.78 9.21
CA SER A 196 -0.40 10.06 8.07
C SER A 196 -1.93 10.06 7.97
N GLY A 197 -2.65 10.62 8.96
CA GLY A 197 -4.11 10.75 8.95
C GLY A 197 -4.80 9.41 8.66
N ARG A 198 -5.64 9.34 7.60
CA ARG A 198 -6.33 8.11 7.16
C ARG A 198 -5.39 6.99 6.68
N ARG A 199 -4.09 7.27 6.44
CA ARG A 199 -3.12 6.24 6.05
C ARG A 199 -2.49 5.52 7.24
N SER A 200 -2.76 5.96 8.47
CA SER A 200 -2.26 5.32 9.71
C SER A 200 -2.67 3.86 9.88
N ALA A 201 -3.70 3.42 9.14
CA ALA A 201 -4.16 2.04 9.08
C ALA A 201 -3.28 1.11 8.20
N TYR A 202 -2.33 1.66 7.45
CA TYR A 202 -1.45 0.91 6.55
C TYR A 202 -0.02 0.86 7.10
N CYS A 203 0.76 -0.14 6.71
CA CYS A 203 2.19 -0.14 7.02
C CYS A 203 2.93 0.97 6.27
N VAL A 204 3.87 1.68 6.92
CA VAL A 204 4.71 2.70 6.25
C VAL A 204 5.58 2.12 5.13
N ILE A 205 5.98 0.84 5.25
CA ILE A 205 6.88 0.16 4.30
C ILE A 205 6.08 -0.48 3.17
N CYS A 206 5.23 -1.46 3.48
CA CYS A 206 4.52 -2.21 2.44
C CYS A 206 3.13 -1.65 2.10
N ARG A 207 2.64 -0.64 2.83
CA ARG A 207 1.31 -0.02 2.63
C ARG A 207 0.14 -1.01 2.68
N GLN A 208 0.36 -2.21 3.23
CA GLN A 208 -0.69 -3.21 3.43
C GLN A 208 -1.53 -2.85 4.66
N GLY A 209 -2.85 -3.04 4.54
CA GLY A 209 -3.80 -2.95 5.65
C GLY A 209 -3.93 -4.31 6.32
N GLY A 210 -3.67 -4.36 7.62
CA GLY A 210 -3.67 -5.58 8.44
C GLY A 210 -2.85 -5.35 9.71
N GLY A 211 -3.45 -5.70 10.86
CA GLY A 211 -3.02 -5.38 12.23
C GLY A 211 -1.52 -5.19 12.43
N ILE A 212 -1.15 -4.03 12.95
CA ILE A 212 0.16 -3.80 13.57
C ILE A 212 0.12 -4.58 14.88
N SER A 213 0.77 -5.73 14.93
CA SER A 213 0.96 -6.50 16.15
C SER A 213 1.87 -5.69 17.07
N ILE A 214 1.33 -5.19 18.17
CA ILE A 214 2.10 -4.55 19.24
C ILE A 214 2.63 -5.69 20.11
N GLY A 215 3.91 -6.02 19.99
CA GLY A 215 4.61 -6.94 20.88
C GLY A 215 5.44 -6.16 21.91
N ARG A 216 5.46 -6.62 23.16
CA ARG A 216 6.45 -6.22 24.18
C ARG A 216 7.49 -7.34 24.24
N TRP A 217 8.77 -6.96 24.15
CA TRP A 217 9.90 -7.88 24.33
C TRP A 217 10.00 -8.28 25.81
N ASN A 218 9.89 -9.57 26.11
CA ASN A 218 10.19 -10.11 27.43
C ASN A 218 11.32 -11.13 27.31
N LYS A 219 12.46 -10.85 27.94
CA LYS A 219 13.58 -11.81 28.08
C LYS A 219 13.06 -13.11 28.71
N THR A 220 13.32 -14.25 28.08
CA THR A 220 13.56 -15.49 28.82
C THR A 220 15.05 -15.61 29.08
N SER A 221 15.41 -15.43 30.35
CA SER A 221 16.75 -15.62 30.88
C SER A 221 17.26 -17.03 30.60
N THR A 222 18.54 -17.15 30.26
CA THR A 222 19.39 -18.22 30.79
C THR A 222 20.49 -17.54 31.57
#